data_AF-A0A6V7TL95-F1
#
_entry.id   AF-A0A6V7TL95-F1
#
_cell.length_a   1.000
_cell.length_b   1.000
_cell.length_c   1.000
_cell.angle_alpha   90.00
_cell.angle_beta   90.00
_cell.angle_gamma   90.00
#
_symmetry.space_group_name_H-M   'P 1'
#
loop_
_entity.id
_entity.type
_entity.pdbx_description
1 polymer ?
#
loop_
_entity_poly.entity_id
_entity_poly.type
_entity_poly.pdbx_seq_one_letter_code
_entity_poly.pdbx_strand_id
1 'polypeptide(L)'
;MNKSIIFNPNNHDLHCFLVTKISAWKGKYKRIFSVGNLAITTYNPQSLEITNQWLYEDFFSINVVNERPRHSSADSSANTRHEDQFNIQVRKKGGKSDSMRFSSEFAREIVTEALRFQNRFASDRADQKPRFPCRKIGWSEKPQNLILEVSACSINQLEANTNSLLKNYNYKDIRLIIPLKGRQQDAFIIELGEQRRRHLYFCDQSEQLLKIMRDAALEFLAIDLQIARDPLNLDDFKLTRLGLCSKDEQLTSFVEFNVQKSHINSLVLIRRLLCISESCIIERDPLSYAVICARNLNTLSYIIRDLKDPQKFHLIYSNGDERLYSSNDRDSLLAALIDGARSCGNYQIHVISPQKYKTMRLVPFGFCLDEEAEQHLLKLILQIPPGLKRIDMIRRFNANVPYNGLSYSAPSEGFFSDSKGKTIISCLEAVILEQYEVSKIDQHEISIQIEAQLACLHRLFAAKAGFQAFTTVEGIRERLGTLVVSVLKRKEEHVDYACVEMLCTLLQPRHANYELRIEQLNKQALLSNKLFLEHLLQLIVNNVTKRQVPL
;
A
#
# COMPACT_ATOMS: atom_id res chain seq x y z
N MET A 1 28.36 33.62 4.26
CA MET A 1 26.91 33.76 4.52
C MET A 1 26.18 32.65 3.76
N ASN A 2 25.83 31.56 4.45
CA ASN A 2 25.01 30.49 3.85
C ASN A 2 23.60 31.03 3.64
N LYS A 3 23.24 31.38 2.40
CA LYS A 3 21.83 31.61 2.04
C LYS A 3 21.06 30.36 2.44
N SER A 4 20.05 30.51 3.30
CA SER A 4 19.11 29.45 3.63
C SER A 4 18.59 28.86 2.32
N ILE A 5 18.70 27.55 2.17
CA ILE A 5 18.07 26.85 1.05
C ILE A 5 16.57 26.93 1.33
N ILE A 6 15.85 27.76 0.57
CA ILE A 6 14.40 27.87 0.66
C ILE A 6 13.81 26.76 -0.20
N PHE A 7 13.22 25.77 0.45
CA PHE A 7 12.43 24.73 -0.22
C PHE A 7 11.01 25.25 -0.46
N ASN A 8 10.37 24.79 -1.55
CA ASN A 8 9.00 25.15 -1.89
C ASN A 8 8.03 24.47 -0.89
N PRO A 9 7.31 25.25 -0.06
CA PRO A 9 6.42 24.70 0.97
C PRO A 9 5.13 24.10 0.40
N ASN A 10 4.79 24.38 -0.86
CA ASN A 10 3.58 23.89 -1.52
C ASN A 10 3.75 22.48 -2.10
N ASN A 11 4.99 21.94 -2.10
CA ASN A 11 5.21 20.55 -2.49
C ASN A 11 4.77 19.61 -1.37
N HIS A 12 3.98 18.61 -1.73
CA HIS A 12 3.52 17.55 -0.83
C HIS A 12 3.97 16.20 -1.37
N ASP A 13 4.55 15.39 -0.48
CA ASP A 13 4.97 14.02 -0.78
C ASP A 13 3.75 13.17 -1.14
N LEU A 14 3.84 12.42 -2.23
CA LEU A 14 2.81 11.48 -2.67
C LEU A 14 3.26 10.04 -2.46
N HIS A 15 4.54 9.77 -2.71
CA HIS A 15 5.18 8.47 -2.56
C HIS A 15 6.60 8.63 -2.02
N CYS A 16 6.93 7.93 -0.95
CA CYS A 16 8.28 7.92 -0.37
C CYS A 16 8.93 6.55 -0.54
N PHE A 17 10.25 6.53 -0.67
CA PHE A 17 11.03 5.30 -0.78
C PHE A 17 12.34 5.43 -0.04
N LEU A 18 12.73 4.42 0.72
CA LEU A 18 14.09 4.33 1.24
C LEU A 18 15.03 3.88 0.11
N VAL A 19 16.04 4.69 -0.18
CA VAL A 19 17.01 4.44 -1.26
C VAL A 19 18.42 4.63 -0.75
N THR A 20 19.39 4.08 -1.49
CA THR A 20 20.81 4.34 -1.27
C THR A 20 21.30 5.32 -2.33
N LYS A 21 21.73 6.52 -1.93
CA LYS A 21 22.40 7.46 -2.84
C LYS A 21 23.84 7.00 -3.07
N ILE A 22 24.24 6.91 -4.34
CA ILE A 22 25.59 6.55 -4.76
C ILE A 22 26.33 7.84 -5.14
N SER A 23 27.29 8.22 -4.30
CA SER A 23 28.12 9.42 -4.50
C SER A 23 29.55 9.02 -4.80
N ALA A 24 30.16 9.67 -5.80
CA ALA A 24 31.59 9.48 -6.10
C ALA A 24 32.49 9.83 -4.90
N TRP A 25 32.14 10.90 -4.16
CA TRP A 25 32.96 11.43 -3.07
C TRP A 25 32.63 10.87 -1.67
N LYS A 26 31.33 10.72 -1.37
CA LYS A 26 30.84 10.30 -0.04
C LYS A 26 30.53 8.80 0.04
N GLY A 27 30.68 8.05 -1.06
CA GLY A 27 30.30 6.65 -1.12
C GLY A 27 28.78 6.44 -1.12
N LYS A 28 28.34 5.33 -0.52
CA LYS A 28 26.93 4.91 -0.46
C LYS A 28 26.31 5.31 0.88
N TYR A 29 25.13 5.93 0.86
CA TYR A 29 24.40 6.28 2.08
C TYR A 29 22.89 6.37 1.86
N LYS A 30 22.10 6.11 2.90
CA LYS A 30 20.62 6.07 2.82
C LYS A 30 20.00 7.47 2.69
N ARG A 31 18.92 7.57 1.92
CA ARG A 31 18.04 8.73 1.77
C ARG A 31 16.60 8.27 1.64
N ILE A 32 15.66 9.11 2.06
CA ILE A 32 14.26 8.95 1.66
C ILE A 32 14.11 9.73 0.36
N PHE A 33 13.76 9.07 -0.73
CA PHE A 33 13.43 9.66 -2.02
C PHE A 33 11.91 9.80 -2.13
N SER A 34 11.44 11.04 -2.29
CA SER A 34 10.02 11.35 -2.37
C SER A 34 9.65 11.89 -3.75
N VAL A 35 8.59 11.32 -4.33
CA VAL A 35 7.87 11.85 -5.48
C VAL A 35 6.71 12.68 -4.94
N GLY A 36 6.75 14.00 -5.16
CA GLY A 36 5.73 14.94 -4.72
C GLY A 36 4.77 15.38 -5.83
N ASN A 37 3.82 16.24 -5.49
CA ASN A 37 2.91 16.85 -6.47
C ASN A 37 3.60 17.89 -7.37
N LEU A 38 4.71 18.50 -6.93
CA LEU A 38 5.42 19.57 -7.63
C LEU A 38 6.94 19.32 -7.81
N ALA A 39 7.53 18.44 -6.99
CA ALA A 39 8.96 18.24 -6.93
C ALA A 39 9.35 16.80 -6.54
N ILE A 40 10.57 16.43 -6.91
CA ILE A 40 11.29 15.33 -6.26
C ILE A 40 12.04 15.88 -5.04
N THR A 41 11.84 15.27 -3.87
CA THR A 41 12.48 15.69 -2.61
C THR A 41 13.29 14.54 -2.03
N THR A 42 14.46 14.82 -1.45
CA THR A 42 15.24 13.81 -0.71
C THR A 42 15.44 14.22 0.73
N TYR A 43 15.20 13.31 1.67
CA TYR A 43 15.33 13.57 3.10
C TYR A 43 16.44 12.73 3.74
N ASN A 44 17.01 13.27 4.82
CA ASN A 44 17.81 12.50 5.75
C ASN A 44 16.88 11.52 6.51
N PRO A 45 17.09 10.19 6.44
CA PRO A 45 16.21 9.24 7.15
C PRO A 45 16.19 9.43 8.66
N GLN A 46 17.30 9.94 9.23
CA GLN A 46 17.48 10.16 10.66
C GLN A 46 16.81 11.43 11.17
N SER A 47 17.09 12.57 10.55
CA SER A 47 16.52 13.86 10.99
C SER A 47 15.21 14.23 10.29
N LEU A 48 14.83 13.51 9.23
CA LEU A 48 13.73 13.87 8.32
C LEU A 48 13.86 15.28 7.69
N GLU A 49 15.05 15.88 7.77
CA GLU A 49 15.32 17.16 7.13
C GLU A 49 15.46 17.00 5.62
N ILE A 50 14.94 17.97 4.87
CA ILE A 50 15.13 18.03 3.42
C ILE A 50 16.61 18.25 3.11
N THR A 51 17.18 17.33 2.35
CA THR A 51 18.55 17.41 1.85
C THR A 51 18.64 18.01 0.45
N ASN A 52 17.65 17.73 -0.41
CA ASN A 52 17.50 18.36 -1.73
C ASN A 52 16.02 18.40 -2.12
N GLN A 53 15.63 19.39 -2.92
CA GLN A 53 14.32 19.44 -3.59
C GLN A 53 14.52 19.98 -5.01
N TRP A 54 13.97 19.27 -5.99
CA TRP A 54 14.00 19.65 -7.40
C TRP A 54 12.57 19.76 -7.91
N LEU A 55 12.14 20.99 -8.22
CA LEU A 55 10.85 21.22 -8.88
C LEU A 55 10.86 20.53 -10.25
N TYR A 56 9.68 20.14 -10.73
CA TYR A 56 9.59 19.45 -12.02
C TYR A 56 10.13 20.30 -13.19
N GLU A 57 10.02 21.62 -13.12
CA GLU A 57 10.62 22.57 -14.08
C GLU A 57 12.17 22.59 -14.11
N ASP A 58 12.80 22.00 -13.09
CA ASP A 58 14.25 21.81 -12.99
C ASP A 58 14.66 20.33 -13.11
N PHE A 59 13.70 19.43 -13.29
CA PHE A 59 13.91 17.99 -13.35
C PHE A 59 13.84 17.51 -14.80
N PHE A 60 14.95 17.05 -15.37
CA PHE A 60 15.03 16.70 -16.80
C PHE A 60 14.56 15.29 -17.09
N SER A 61 15.10 14.31 -16.36
CA SER A 61 14.84 12.90 -16.63
C SER A 61 15.12 12.01 -15.43
N ILE A 62 14.50 10.84 -15.47
CA ILE A 62 14.73 9.73 -14.55
C ILE A 62 14.58 8.43 -15.32
N ASN A 63 15.53 7.51 -15.12
CA ASN A 63 15.48 6.20 -15.76
C ASN A 63 16.26 5.16 -14.94
N VAL A 64 15.82 3.90 -15.02
CA VAL A 64 16.57 2.76 -14.49
C VAL A 64 17.83 2.58 -15.34
N VAL A 65 18.96 2.26 -14.70
CA VAL A 65 20.22 2.01 -15.39
C VAL A 65 20.15 0.60 -15.99
N ASN A 66 20.24 0.53 -17.32
CA ASN A 66 20.32 -0.74 -18.04
C ASN A 66 21.78 -1.24 -18.05
N GLU A 67 22.22 -1.80 -16.93
CA GLU A 67 23.50 -2.51 -16.87
C GLU A 67 23.25 -3.97 -17.29
N ARG A 68 23.69 -4.35 -18.50
CA ARG A 68 23.78 -5.78 -18.85
C ARG A 68 24.69 -6.43 -17.81
N PRO A 69 24.27 -7.53 -17.14
CA PRO A 69 25.07 -8.15 -16.10
C PRO A 69 26.44 -8.53 -16.68
N ARG A 70 27.50 -7.84 -16.23
CA ARG A 70 28.87 -8.26 -16.47
C ARG A 70 29.07 -9.51 -15.63
N HIS A 71 29.10 -10.68 -16.27
CA HIS A 71 29.41 -12.00 -15.69
C HIS A 71 28.92 -12.17 -14.24
N SER A 72 27.77 -12.82 -14.07
CA SER A 72 27.34 -13.36 -12.78
C SER A 72 28.44 -14.25 -12.20
N SER A 73 29.20 -13.72 -11.24
CA SER A 73 29.93 -14.57 -10.31
C SER A 73 28.89 -15.42 -9.58
N ALA A 74 29.07 -16.74 -9.64
CA ALA A 74 28.14 -17.77 -9.19
C ALA A 74 27.95 -17.85 -7.66
N ASP A 75 28.10 -16.74 -6.94
CA ASP A 75 27.83 -16.64 -5.51
C ASP A 75 26.51 -15.90 -5.28
N SER A 76 25.43 -16.49 -5.80
CA SER A 76 24.06 -16.07 -5.47
C SER A 76 23.63 -16.82 -4.21
N SER A 77 24.03 -16.34 -3.03
CA SER A 77 23.33 -16.73 -1.81
C SER A 77 21.87 -16.27 -1.93
N ALA A 78 20.94 -17.18 -1.67
CA ALA A 78 19.55 -17.10 -2.10
C ALA A 78 18.65 -16.08 -1.35
N ASN A 79 19.20 -14.99 -0.81
CA ASN A 79 18.42 -14.02 0.00
C ASN A 79 18.70 -12.54 -0.26
N THR A 80 19.64 -12.16 -1.13
CA THR A 80 19.88 -10.74 -1.46
C THR A 80 19.15 -10.39 -2.74
N ARG A 81 18.00 -9.73 -2.65
CA ARG A 81 17.31 -9.18 -3.82
C ARG A 81 18.23 -8.17 -4.51
N HIS A 82 18.26 -8.22 -5.84
CA HIS A 82 19.14 -7.36 -6.63
C HIS A 82 18.70 -5.89 -6.47
N GLU A 83 19.59 -5.03 -5.95
CA GLU A 83 19.35 -3.58 -5.94
C GLU A 83 19.62 -3.00 -7.32
N ASP A 84 18.56 -2.68 -8.06
CA ASP A 84 18.68 -1.96 -9.32
C ASP A 84 19.08 -0.50 -9.08
N GLN A 85 19.85 0.06 -10.01
CA GLN A 85 20.27 1.46 -9.97
C GLN A 85 19.37 2.31 -10.87
N PHE A 86 19.18 3.57 -10.51
CA PHE A 86 18.53 4.57 -11.36
C PHE A 86 19.26 5.90 -11.29
N ASN A 87 19.20 6.67 -12.38
CA ASN A 87 19.77 8.00 -12.46
C ASN A 87 18.67 9.05 -12.55
N ILE A 88 18.94 10.22 -11.99
CA ILE A 88 18.17 11.44 -12.24
C ILE A 88 19.08 12.47 -12.90
N GLN A 89 18.52 13.28 -13.79
CA GLN A 89 19.18 14.45 -14.34
C GLN A 89 18.40 15.70 -13.96
N VAL A 90 19.09 16.69 -13.40
CA VAL A 90 18.48 17.90 -12.86
C VAL A 90 19.27 19.14 -13.28
N ARG A 91 18.61 20.29 -13.31
CA ARG A 91 19.26 21.58 -13.58
C ARG A 91 20.08 22.02 -12.37
N LYS A 92 21.35 22.33 -12.58
CA LYS A 92 22.22 22.95 -11.57
C LYS A 92 22.07 24.47 -11.61
N LYS A 93 22.31 25.12 -10.47
CA LYS A 93 22.53 26.57 -10.42
C LYS A 93 23.69 26.94 -11.35
N GLY A 94 23.41 27.72 -12.40
CA GLY A 94 24.34 28.04 -13.48
C GLY A 94 24.02 27.39 -14.84
N GLY A 95 22.89 26.69 -14.98
CA GLY A 95 22.34 26.22 -16.27
C GLY A 95 22.91 24.89 -16.78
N LYS A 96 23.96 24.35 -16.16
CA LYS A 96 24.50 23.01 -16.49
C LYS A 96 23.63 21.91 -15.88
N SER A 97 23.55 20.74 -16.52
CA SER A 97 22.89 19.56 -15.94
C SER A 97 23.79 18.90 -14.89
N ASP A 98 23.16 18.35 -13.85
CA ASP A 98 23.79 17.48 -12.85
C ASP A 98 23.13 16.10 -12.89
N SER A 99 23.93 15.06 -12.66
CA SER A 99 23.47 13.67 -12.69
C SER A 99 23.70 13.03 -11.33
N MET A 100 22.66 12.45 -10.75
CA MET A 100 22.74 11.74 -9.49
C MET A 100 22.27 10.31 -9.65
N ARG A 101 22.91 9.41 -8.91
CA ARG A 101 22.66 7.97 -8.97
C ARG A 101 22.18 7.44 -7.63
N PHE A 102 21.22 6.54 -7.69
CA PHE A 102 20.60 5.90 -6.55
C PHE A 102 20.46 4.39 -6.80
N SER A 103 20.38 3.58 -5.75
CA SER A 103 20.00 2.16 -5.81
C SER A 103 18.84 1.85 -4.88
N SER A 104 18.01 0.89 -5.31
CA SER A 104 16.89 0.35 -4.54
C SER A 104 16.40 -0.95 -5.18
N GLU A 105 15.96 -1.91 -4.38
CA GLU A 105 15.18 -3.08 -4.86
C GLU A 105 13.90 -2.65 -5.61
N PHE A 106 13.41 -1.44 -5.34
CA PHE A 106 12.19 -0.89 -5.91
C PHE A 106 12.44 0.19 -6.96
N ALA A 107 13.64 0.21 -7.59
CA ALA A 107 13.99 1.24 -8.58
C ALA A 107 12.92 1.42 -9.66
N ARG A 108 12.40 0.32 -10.22
CA ARG A 108 11.34 0.37 -11.25
C ARG A 108 10.03 0.99 -10.73
N GLU A 109 9.67 0.76 -9.46
CA GLU A 109 8.52 1.38 -8.82
C GLU A 109 8.73 2.89 -8.67
N ILE A 110 9.89 3.29 -8.12
CA ILE A 110 10.28 4.69 -7.89
C ILE A 110 10.23 5.48 -9.21
N VAL A 111 10.87 4.93 -10.24
CA VAL A 111 10.95 5.56 -11.57
C VAL A 111 9.55 5.62 -12.20
N THR A 112 8.72 4.58 -12.06
CA THR A 112 7.33 4.58 -12.55
C THR A 112 6.51 5.70 -11.91
N GLU A 113 6.59 5.86 -10.58
CA GLU A 113 5.82 6.89 -9.88
C GLU A 113 6.29 8.31 -10.24
N ALA A 114 7.60 8.52 -10.42
CA ALA A 114 8.12 9.80 -10.91
C ALA A 114 7.67 10.11 -12.35
N LEU A 115 7.73 9.12 -13.25
CA LEU A 115 7.34 9.29 -14.66
C LEU A 115 5.85 9.60 -14.87
N ARG A 116 4.99 9.42 -13.86
CA ARG A 116 3.61 9.92 -13.91
C ARG A 116 3.54 11.45 -14.07
N PHE A 117 4.58 12.16 -13.67
CA PHE A 117 4.71 13.62 -13.78
C PHE A 117 5.62 14.05 -14.93
N GLN A 118 6.00 13.14 -15.84
CA GLN A 118 6.93 13.43 -16.94
C GLN A 118 6.49 14.62 -17.80
N ASN A 119 5.18 14.83 -17.96
CA ASN A 119 4.65 15.98 -18.69
C ASN A 119 4.89 17.34 -18.01
N ARG A 120 5.39 17.35 -16.77
CA ARG A 120 5.77 18.55 -16.02
C ARG A 120 7.29 18.72 -15.94
N PHE A 121 8.05 17.75 -16.43
CA PHE A 121 9.51 17.78 -16.39
C PHE A 121 10.03 18.86 -17.33
N ALA A 122 11.25 19.30 -17.07
CA ALA A 122 11.99 20.29 -17.85
C ALA A 122 12.50 19.74 -19.20
N SER A 123 11.75 18.87 -19.88
CA SER A 123 12.21 18.11 -21.05
C SER A 123 11.36 18.39 -22.29
N ASP A 124 12.02 18.60 -23.45
CA ASP A 124 11.37 18.71 -24.76
C ASP A 124 10.68 17.40 -25.20
N ARG A 125 10.90 16.28 -24.50
CA ARG A 125 10.29 14.96 -24.79
C ARG A 125 8.91 14.77 -24.14
N ALA A 126 8.40 15.76 -23.40
CA ALA A 126 7.17 15.66 -22.61
C ALA A 126 5.89 15.37 -23.43
N ASP A 127 5.88 15.69 -24.73
CA ASP A 127 4.65 15.80 -25.51
C ASP A 127 4.35 14.66 -26.49
N GLN A 128 5.26 13.69 -26.67
CA GLN A 128 5.05 12.60 -27.63
C GLN A 128 4.45 11.36 -26.93
N LYS A 129 3.12 11.24 -27.01
CA LYS A 129 2.38 10.04 -26.55
C LYS A 129 1.66 9.38 -27.72
N PRO A 130 2.30 8.40 -28.40
CA PRO A 130 1.68 7.68 -29.51
C PRO A 130 0.34 7.05 -29.11
N ARG A 131 -0.68 7.23 -29.95
CA ARG A 131 -2.06 6.79 -29.71
C ARG A 131 -2.52 5.85 -30.81
N PHE A 132 -3.16 4.76 -30.40
CA PHE A 132 -3.60 3.70 -31.29
C PHE A 132 -5.07 3.39 -31.04
N PRO A 133 -5.96 3.59 -32.03
CA PRO A 133 -7.33 3.11 -31.95
C PRO A 133 -7.35 1.59 -31.78
N CYS A 134 -8.12 1.11 -30.80
CA CYS A 134 -8.21 -0.29 -30.47
C CYS A 134 -9.63 -0.70 -30.10
N ARG A 135 -9.89 -2.00 -30.15
CA ARG A 135 -11.08 -2.63 -29.57
C ARG A 135 -10.68 -3.55 -28.44
N LYS A 136 -11.44 -3.57 -27.35
CA LYS A 136 -11.25 -4.47 -26.22
C LYS A 136 -12.45 -5.39 -26.06
N ILE A 137 -12.20 -6.68 -25.85
CA ILE A 137 -13.25 -7.62 -25.42
C ILE A 137 -13.19 -7.74 -23.91
N GLY A 138 -14.27 -7.31 -23.25
CA GLY A 138 -14.43 -7.35 -21.81
C GLY A 138 -15.24 -8.56 -21.31
N TRP A 139 -15.71 -8.46 -20.08
CA TRP A 139 -16.58 -9.46 -19.44
C TRP A 139 -17.94 -9.61 -20.12
N SER A 140 -18.41 -8.57 -20.81
CA SER A 140 -19.69 -8.57 -21.53
C SER A 140 -19.59 -9.20 -22.92
N GLU A 141 -18.39 -9.64 -23.32
CA GLU A 141 -18.05 -10.18 -24.64
C GLU A 141 -18.32 -9.25 -25.84
N LYS A 142 -18.88 -8.06 -25.60
CA LYS A 142 -19.08 -7.03 -26.62
C LYS A 142 -17.78 -6.23 -26.81
N PRO A 143 -17.33 -6.02 -28.06
CA PRO A 143 -16.20 -5.14 -28.34
C PRO A 143 -16.47 -3.71 -27.88
N GLN A 144 -15.51 -3.12 -27.17
CA GLN A 144 -15.53 -1.72 -26.76
C GLN A 144 -14.42 -0.96 -27.48
N ASN A 145 -14.78 0.11 -28.18
CA ASN A 145 -13.83 1.01 -28.84
C ASN A 145 -13.12 1.84 -27.78
N LEU A 146 -11.79 1.93 -27.88
CA LEU A 146 -10.94 2.70 -26.99
C LEU A 146 -9.67 3.14 -27.71
N ILE A 147 -8.86 3.95 -27.05
CA ILE A 147 -7.52 4.32 -27.53
C ILE A 147 -6.49 3.77 -26.54
N LEU A 148 -5.44 3.13 -27.07
CA LEU A 148 -4.24 2.81 -26.31
C LEU A 148 -3.18 3.89 -26.53
N GLU A 149 -2.78 4.56 -25.45
CA GLU A 149 -1.76 5.60 -25.45
C GLU A 149 -0.49 5.10 -24.75
N VAL A 150 0.63 5.10 -25.47
CA VAL A 150 1.94 4.67 -24.95
C VAL A 150 2.59 5.84 -24.20
N SER A 151 3.00 5.61 -22.95
CA SER A 151 3.76 6.57 -22.14
C SER A 151 5.11 6.00 -21.71
N ALA A 152 5.93 6.78 -21.00
CA ALA A 152 7.25 6.32 -20.55
C ALA A 152 7.22 5.18 -19.52
N CYS A 153 6.11 4.98 -18.79
CA CYS A 153 6.04 3.95 -17.74
C CYS A 153 4.82 3.02 -17.83
N SER A 154 3.86 3.32 -18.71
CA SER A 154 2.62 2.56 -18.82
C SER A 154 2.00 2.62 -20.20
N ILE A 155 1.16 1.63 -20.49
CA ILE A 155 0.16 1.68 -21.55
C ILE A 155 -1.18 2.14 -20.94
N ASN A 156 -1.74 3.22 -21.48
CA ASN A 156 -2.95 3.87 -20.97
C ASN A 156 -4.15 3.55 -21.87
N GLN A 157 -5.27 3.20 -21.26
CA GLN A 157 -6.55 3.03 -21.92
C GLN A 157 -7.35 4.32 -21.79
N LEU A 158 -7.65 4.95 -22.91
CA LEU A 158 -8.50 6.13 -22.98
C LEU A 158 -9.83 5.76 -23.61
N GLU A 159 -10.91 6.38 -23.13
CA GLU A 159 -12.20 6.30 -23.80
C GLU A 159 -12.11 6.98 -25.17
N ALA A 160 -12.64 6.33 -26.21
CA ALA A 160 -12.49 6.80 -27.60
C ALA A 160 -13.07 8.20 -27.86
N ASN A 161 -14.15 8.58 -27.15
CA ASN A 161 -14.85 9.84 -27.40
C ASN A 161 -14.32 10.98 -26.53
N THR A 162 -14.17 10.76 -25.22
CA THR A 162 -13.75 11.82 -24.28
C THR A 162 -12.25 11.91 -24.07
N ASN A 163 -11.46 10.94 -24.55
CA ASN A 163 -10.05 10.74 -24.17
C ASN A 163 -9.82 10.65 -22.66
N SER A 164 -10.86 10.34 -21.88
CA SER A 164 -10.73 10.16 -20.43
C SER A 164 -9.97 8.87 -20.12
N LEU A 165 -9.09 8.92 -19.12
CA LEU A 165 -8.31 7.76 -18.70
C LEU A 165 -9.23 6.72 -18.02
N LEU A 166 -9.41 5.58 -18.68
CA LEU A 166 -10.17 4.44 -18.15
C LEU A 166 -9.31 3.56 -17.23
N LYS A 167 -8.08 3.25 -17.66
CA LYS A 167 -7.15 2.39 -16.91
C LYS A 167 -5.72 2.62 -17.39
N ASN A 168 -4.75 2.48 -16.50
CA ASN A 168 -3.33 2.39 -16.86
C ASN A 168 -2.80 0.99 -16.49
N TYR A 169 -1.83 0.51 -17.26
CA TYR A 169 -1.07 -0.69 -16.95
C TYR A 169 0.41 -0.35 -17.00
N ASN A 170 1.07 -0.30 -15.84
CA ASN A 170 2.49 0.03 -15.79
C ASN A 170 3.31 -1.12 -16.39
N TYR A 171 4.39 -0.82 -17.11
CA TYR A 171 5.22 -1.84 -17.73
C TYR A 171 5.84 -2.80 -16.71
N LYS A 172 6.17 -2.32 -15.51
CA LYS A 172 6.64 -3.14 -14.39
C LYS A 172 5.66 -4.24 -13.96
N ASP A 173 4.37 -4.05 -14.27
CA ASP A 173 3.30 -4.99 -13.89
C ASP A 173 2.89 -5.90 -15.07
N ILE A 174 3.40 -5.66 -16.29
CA ILE A 174 3.16 -6.51 -17.47
C ILE A 174 4.13 -7.69 -17.41
N ARG A 175 3.58 -8.90 -17.31
CA ARG A 175 4.36 -10.14 -17.29
C ARG A 175 4.69 -10.63 -18.69
N LEU A 176 3.68 -10.60 -19.56
CA LEU A 176 3.77 -11.22 -20.87
C LEU A 176 2.77 -10.59 -21.83
N ILE A 177 3.20 -10.43 -23.08
CA ILE A 177 2.33 -10.14 -24.21
C ILE A 177 2.08 -11.46 -24.94
N ILE A 178 0.84 -11.89 -25.07
CA ILE A 178 0.50 -13.19 -25.66
C ILE A 178 -0.23 -12.94 -26.99
N PRO A 179 0.31 -13.42 -28.13
CA PRO A 179 -0.41 -13.35 -29.40
C PRO A 179 -1.69 -14.20 -29.35
N LEU A 180 -2.74 -13.77 -30.05
CA LEU A 180 -3.95 -14.58 -30.19
C LEU A 180 -3.80 -15.56 -31.37
N LYS A 181 -4.13 -16.83 -31.16
CA LYS A 181 -4.09 -17.87 -32.20
C LYS A 181 -5.26 -17.67 -33.17
N GLY A 182 -4.98 -17.54 -34.46
CA GLY A 182 -6.00 -17.43 -35.50
C GLY A 182 -5.63 -16.45 -36.62
N ARG A 183 -6.59 -16.12 -37.49
CA ARG A 183 -6.37 -15.24 -38.67
C ARG A 183 -6.36 -13.74 -38.36
N GLN A 184 -6.34 -13.35 -37.08
CA GLN A 184 -6.36 -11.94 -36.66
C GLN A 184 -4.95 -11.52 -36.22
N GLN A 185 -4.12 -11.07 -37.17
CA GLN A 185 -2.76 -10.56 -36.91
C GLN A 185 -2.75 -9.31 -36.01
N ASP A 186 -3.91 -8.69 -35.82
CA ASP A 186 -4.11 -7.45 -35.07
C ASP A 186 -4.46 -7.67 -33.58
N ALA A 187 -4.46 -8.92 -33.11
CA ALA A 187 -4.94 -9.27 -31.77
C ALA A 187 -3.82 -9.68 -30.81
N PHE A 188 -3.82 -9.12 -29.60
CA PHE A 188 -2.85 -9.46 -28.56
C PHE A 188 -3.47 -9.37 -27.17
N ILE A 189 -2.88 -10.11 -26.24
CA ILE A 189 -3.30 -10.17 -24.84
C ILE A 189 -2.18 -9.61 -23.98
N ILE A 190 -2.52 -8.73 -23.04
CA ILE A 190 -1.62 -8.30 -21.98
C ILE A 190 -1.94 -9.12 -20.71
N GLU A 191 -0.96 -9.88 -20.22
CA GLU A 191 -1.02 -10.58 -18.94
C GLU A 191 -0.34 -9.75 -17.83
N LEU A 192 -1.06 -9.52 -16.72
CA LEU A 192 -0.68 -8.59 -15.66
C LEU A 192 -0.53 -9.25 -14.29
N GLY A 193 0.55 -8.86 -13.59
CA GLY A 193 0.81 -9.13 -12.17
C GLY A 193 0.85 -10.61 -11.79
N GLU A 194 1.12 -10.91 -10.52
CA GLU A 194 1.22 -12.30 -10.03
C GLU A 194 -0.06 -13.11 -10.23
N GLN A 195 -1.23 -12.46 -10.21
CA GLN A 195 -2.51 -13.11 -10.50
C GLN A 195 -2.66 -13.51 -11.97
N ARG A 196 -1.81 -13.03 -12.88
CA ARG A 196 -1.85 -13.31 -14.32
C ARG A 196 -3.19 -12.94 -14.97
N ARG A 197 -3.74 -11.78 -14.60
CA ARG A 197 -4.98 -11.29 -15.20
C ARG A 197 -4.74 -10.92 -16.66
N ARG A 198 -5.65 -11.30 -17.57
CA ARG A 198 -5.47 -11.13 -19.01
C ARG A 198 -6.45 -10.10 -19.58
N HIS A 199 -5.97 -9.31 -20.54
CA HIS A 199 -6.77 -8.33 -21.26
C HIS A 199 -6.53 -8.46 -22.77
N LEU A 200 -7.58 -8.74 -23.53
CA LEU A 200 -7.53 -8.92 -24.98
C LEU A 200 -7.82 -7.61 -25.72
N TYR A 201 -6.95 -7.29 -26.68
CA TYR A 201 -7.02 -6.12 -27.54
C TYR A 201 -6.96 -6.51 -29.02
N PHE A 202 -7.60 -5.69 -29.84
CA PHE A 202 -7.50 -5.68 -31.29
C PHE A 202 -7.03 -4.30 -31.73
N CYS A 203 -5.97 -4.24 -32.52
CA CYS A 203 -5.34 -3.03 -33.01
C CYS A 203 -4.70 -3.29 -34.37
N ASP A 204 -5.15 -2.61 -35.41
CA ASP A 204 -4.65 -2.77 -36.79
C ASP A 204 -3.15 -2.41 -36.93
N GLN A 205 -2.60 -1.67 -35.96
CA GLN A 205 -1.19 -1.28 -35.89
C GLN A 205 -0.48 -1.96 -34.70
N SER A 206 -0.87 -3.21 -34.37
CA SER A 206 -0.38 -3.96 -33.22
C SER A 206 1.15 -4.05 -33.20
N GLU A 207 1.81 -4.35 -34.32
CA GLU A 207 3.26 -4.47 -34.40
C GLU A 207 3.98 -3.16 -34.03
N GLN A 208 3.51 -2.03 -34.57
CA GLN A 208 4.06 -0.71 -34.26
C GLN A 208 3.81 -0.34 -32.80
N LEU A 209 2.59 -0.54 -32.31
CA LEU A 209 2.22 -0.31 -30.91
C LEU A 209 3.12 -1.10 -29.96
N LEU A 210 3.26 -2.41 -30.20
CA LEU A 210 4.07 -3.29 -29.35
C LEU A 210 5.54 -2.93 -29.40
N LYS A 211 6.07 -2.53 -30.57
CA LYS A 211 7.45 -2.04 -30.69
C LYS A 211 7.69 -0.79 -29.84
N ILE A 212 6.87 0.25 -29.99
CA ILE A 212 7.02 1.50 -29.21
C ILE A 212 6.85 1.22 -27.71
N MET A 213 5.90 0.36 -27.33
CA MET A 213 5.68 -0.03 -25.95
C MET A 213 6.92 -0.73 -25.34
N ARG A 214 7.55 -1.65 -26.09
CA ARG A 214 8.79 -2.33 -25.69
C ARG A 214 9.97 -1.37 -25.59
N ASP A 215 10.13 -0.50 -26.58
CA ASP A 215 11.20 0.50 -26.61
C ASP A 215 11.11 1.44 -25.40
N ALA A 216 9.90 1.93 -25.07
CA ALA A 216 9.67 2.76 -23.89
C ALA A 216 9.96 2.01 -22.58
N ALA A 217 9.47 0.78 -22.44
CA ALA A 217 9.71 -0.03 -21.24
C ALA A 217 11.21 -0.30 -21.02
N LEU A 218 11.97 -0.52 -22.10
CA LEU A 218 13.40 -0.74 -22.04
C LEU A 218 14.17 0.55 -21.73
N GLU A 219 13.83 1.66 -22.40
CA GLU A 219 14.50 2.96 -22.23
C GLU A 219 14.38 3.49 -20.80
N PHE A 220 13.16 3.50 -20.26
CA PHE A 220 12.88 4.18 -18.99
C PHE A 220 13.01 3.26 -17.78
N LEU A 221 12.62 1.99 -17.91
CA LEU A 221 12.51 1.06 -16.78
C LEU A 221 13.47 -0.13 -16.87
N ALA A 222 14.27 -0.24 -17.94
CA ALA A 222 15.11 -1.39 -18.21
C ALA A 222 14.33 -2.72 -18.12
N ILE A 223 13.14 -2.74 -18.72
CA ILE A 223 12.26 -3.92 -18.81
C ILE A 223 12.18 -4.34 -20.28
N ASP A 224 12.57 -5.58 -20.56
CA ASP A 224 12.27 -6.21 -21.85
C ASP A 224 10.92 -6.93 -21.75
N LEU A 225 9.86 -6.29 -22.25
CA LEU A 225 8.52 -6.89 -22.29
C LEU A 225 8.52 -8.08 -23.25
N GLN A 226 8.39 -9.28 -22.67
CA GLN A 226 8.44 -10.53 -23.41
C GLN A 226 7.17 -10.75 -24.22
N ILE A 227 7.32 -11.34 -25.41
CA ILE A 227 6.22 -11.84 -26.23
C ILE A 227 6.24 -13.37 -26.12
N ALA A 228 5.09 -13.96 -25.80
CA ALA A 228 4.92 -15.40 -25.69
C ALA A 228 5.22 -16.08 -27.03
N ARG A 229 5.94 -17.21 -26.98
CA ARG A 229 6.18 -18.03 -28.17
C ARG A 229 4.90 -18.72 -28.64
N ASP A 230 4.13 -19.23 -27.68
CA ASP A 230 2.89 -19.96 -27.94
C ASP A 230 1.70 -19.00 -27.88
N PRO A 231 0.90 -18.90 -28.96
CA PRO A 231 -0.29 -18.07 -28.97
C PRO A 231 -1.44 -18.73 -28.19
N LEU A 232 -2.30 -17.91 -27.57
CA LEU A 232 -3.50 -18.38 -26.85
C LEU A 232 -4.71 -18.33 -27.79
N ASN A 233 -5.59 -19.34 -27.78
CA ASN A 233 -6.85 -19.25 -28.52
C ASN A 233 -7.91 -18.45 -27.73
N LEU A 234 -9.00 -18.07 -28.40
CA LEU A 234 -10.03 -17.22 -27.81
C LEU A 234 -10.80 -17.90 -26.66
N ASP A 235 -11.09 -19.19 -26.78
CA ASP A 235 -11.85 -19.94 -25.78
C ASP A 235 -11.04 -20.11 -24.49
N ASP A 236 -9.75 -20.46 -24.62
CA ASP A 236 -8.82 -20.51 -23.49
C ASP A 236 -8.68 -19.14 -22.83
N PHE A 237 -8.60 -18.05 -23.62
CA PHE A 237 -8.60 -16.70 -23.06
C PHE A 237 -9.85 -16.43 -22.22
N LYS A 238 -11.05 -16.78 -22.72
CA LYS A 238 -12.31 -16.58 -22.00
C LYS A 238 -12.32 -17.33 -20.66
N LEU A 239 -11.88 -18.59 -20.66
CA LEU A 239 -11.80 -19.44 -19.47
C LEU A 239 -10.76 -18.97 -18.46
N THR A 240 -9.74 -18.23 -18.89
CA THR A 240 -8.58 -17.89 -18.04
C THR A 240 -8.36 -16.39 -17.85
N ARG A 241 -9.30 -15.54 -18.27
CA ARG A 241 -9.11 -14.07 -18.24
C ARG A 241 -8.87 -13.49 -16.84
N LEU A 242 -9.38 -14.16 -15.81
CA LEU A 242 -9.21 -13.76 -14.40
C LEU A 242 -7.89 -14.28 -13.82
N GLY A 243 -7.08 -14.96 -14.64
CA GLY A 243 -5.81 -15.55 -14.28
C GLY A 243 -5.98 -16.66 -13.23
N LEU A 244 -5.20 -16.57 -12.16
CA LEU A 244 -5.21 -17.52 -11.05
C LEU A 244 -6.52 -17.56 -10.26
N CYS A 245 -7.49 -16.67 -10.54
CA CYS A 245 -8.82 -16.66 -9.91
C CYS A 245 -9.91 -17.22 -10.84
N SER A 246 -9.57 -17.90 -11.93
CA SER A 246 -10.55 -18.32 -12.94
C SER A 246 -11.21 -19.66 -12.63
N LYS A 247 -10.77 -20.40 -11.60
CA LYS A 247 -11.35 -21.72 -11.27
C LYS A 247 -12.71 -21.57 -10.58
N ASP A 248 -13.62 -22.51 -10.81
CA ASP A 248 -14.98 -22.48 -10.27
C ASP A 248 -15.00 -22.43 -8.73
N GLU A 249 -14.12 -23.19 -8.07
CA GLU A 249 -13.95 -23.18 -6.60
C GLU A 249 -13.68 -21.77 -6.08
N GLN A 250 -12.86 -21.00 -6.79
CA GLN A 250 -12.49 -19.63 -6.40
C GLN A 250 -13.58 -18.61 -6.69
N LEU A 251 -14.49 -18.93 -7.61
CA LEU A 251 -15.59 -18.05 -8.04
C LEU A 251 -16.91 -18.34 -7.31
N THR A 252 -16.98 -19.45 -6.58
CA THR A 252 -18.14 -19.84 -5.77
C THR A 252 -18.27 -18.90 -4.57
N SER A 253 -19.33 -18.10 -4.55
CA SER A 253 -19.53 -17.04 -3.56
C SER A 253 -20.22 -17.59 -2.29
N PHE A 254 -19.72 -17.22 -1.11
CA PHE A 254 -20.34 -17.56 0.18
C PHE A 254 -21.26 -16.46 0.69
N VAL A 255 -20.92 -15.21 0.40
CA VAL A 255 -21.72 -14.04 0.76
C VAL A 255 -21.65 -13.00 -0.35
N GLU A 256 -22.71 -12.22 -0.49
CA GLU A 256 -22.88 -11.21 -1.53
C GLU A 256 -23.41 -9.91 -0.95
N PHE A 257 -22.89 -8.79 -1.42
CA PHE A 257 -23.32 -7.46 -1.02
C PHE A 257 -23.63 -6.58 -2.22
N ASN A 258 -24.70 -5.80 -2.12
CA ASN A 258 -25.00 -4.74 -3.08
C ASN A 258 -24.06 -3.57 -2.85
N VAL A 259 -23.30 -3.19 -3.88
CA VAL A 259 -22.37 -2.05 -3.80
C VAL A 259 -22.52 -1.12 -5.00
N GLN A 260 -22.13 0.14 -4.80
CA GLN A 260 -21.86 1.07 -5.89
C GLN A 260 -20.37 1.32 -5.97
N LYS A 261 -19.77 0.99 -7.10
CA LYS A 261 -18.36 1.23 -7.37
C LYS A 261 -18.19 2.62 -7.97
N SER A 262 -17.28 3.41 -7.39
CA SER A 262 -16.85 4.68 -7.94
C SER A 262 -15.44 4.56 -8.53
N HIS A 263 -15.18 5.33 -9.59
CA HIS A 263 -13.83 5.50 -10.12
C HIS A 263 -13.29 6.83 -9.63
N ILE A 264 -12.00 6.87 -9.26
CA ILE A 264 -11.34 8.03 -8.62
C ILE A 264 -11.50 9.34 -9.42
N ASN A 265 -11.72 9.24 -10.74
CA ASN A 265 -11.88 10.39 -11.65
C ASN A 265 -13.22 10.38 -12.41
N SER A 266 -14.21 9.62 -11.97
CA SER A 266 -15.53 9.56 -12.61
C SER A 266 -16.64 9.83 -11.60
N LEU A 267 -17.57 10.70 -11.98
CA LEU A 267 -18.83 10.90 -11.26
C LEU A 267 -19.81 9.72 -11.45
N VAL A 268 -19.46 8.75 -12.31
CA VAL A 268 -20.30 7.60 -12.59
C VAL A 268 -20.18 6.56 -11.48
N LEU A 269 -21.28 6.35 -10.77
CA LEU A 269 -21.45 5.26 -9.81
C LEU A 269 -22.02 4.04 -10.53
N ILE A 270 -21.33 2.91 -10.41
CA ILE A 270 -21.70 1.69 -11.12
C ILE A 270 -22.14 0.62 -10.13
N ARG A 271 -23.39 0.15 -10.26
CA ARG A 271 -23.94 -0.93 -9.43
C ARG A 271 -23.21 -2.25 -9.70
N ARG A 272 -22.82 -2.94 -8.63
CA ARG A 272 -22.14 -4.25 -8.65
C ARG A 272 -22.64 -5.11 -7.49
N LEU A 273 -22.53 -6.43 -7.66
CA LEU A 273 -22.51 -7.34 -6.54
C LEU A 273 -21.04 -7.57 -6.16
N LEU A 274 -20.70 -7.31 -4.89
CA LEU A 274 -19.39 -7.64 -4.34
C LEU A 274 -19.53 -8.93 -3.53
N CYS A 275 -18.96 -10.00 -4.06
CA CYS A 275 -19.07 -11.33 -3.48
C CYS A 275 -17.74 -11.75 -2.87
N ILE A 276 -17.80 -12.55 -1.82
CA ILE A 276 -16.62 -13.11 -1.14
C ILE A 276 -16.71 -14.62 -1.25
N SER A 277 -15.66 -15.24 -1.78
CA SER A 277 -15.48 -16.70 -1.82
C SER A 277 -14.44 -17.13 -0.79
N GLU A 278 -14.06 -18.42 -0.82
CA GLU A 278 -12.99 -18.95 0.04
C GLU A 278 -11.67 -18.19 -0.10
N SER A 279 -11.32 -17.73 -1.30
CA SER A 279 -10.03 -17.11 -1.58
C SER A 279 -10.08 -15.78 -2.33
N CYS A 280 -11.25 -15.36 -2.81
CA CYS A 280 -11.37 -14.22 -3.71
C CYS A 280 -12.46 -13.21 -3.31
N ILE A 281 -12.20 -11.96 -3.68
CA ILE A 281 -13.18 -10.89 -3.79
C ILE A 281 -13.61 -10.82 -5.26
N ILE A 282 -14.90 -10.91 -5.51
CA ILE A 282 -15.46 -11.04 -6.85
C ILE A 282 -16.44 -9.89 -7.10
N GLU A 283 -16.23 -9.15 -8.18
CA GLU A 283 -17.23 -8.21 -8.69
C GLU A 283 -18.09 -8.94 -9.73
N ARG A 284 -19.40 -8.99 -9.52
CA ARG A 284 -20.37 -9.52 -10.49
C ARG A 284 -21.27 -8.42 -11.03
N ASP A 285 -21.73 -8.64 -12.25
CA ASP A 285 -22.81 -7.85 -12.84
C ASP A 285 -24.15 -8.22 -12.19
N PRO A 286 -24.93 -7.28 -11.64
CA PRO A 286 -26.17 -7.62 -10.95
C PRO A 286 -27.26 -8.23 -11.84
N LEU A 287 -27.24 -7.99 -13.16
CA LEU A 287 -28.28 -8.45 -14.08
C LEU A 287 -27.98 -9.83 -14.65
N SER A 288 -26.76 -10.02 -15.17
CA SER A 288 -26.34 -11.27 -15.81
C SER A 288 -25.64 -12.23 -14.85
N TYR A 289 -25.31 -11.78 -13.63
CA TYR A 289 -24.50 -12.51 -12.65
C TYR A 289 -23.08 -12.86 -13.15
N ALA A 290 -22.67 -12.33 -14.31
CA ALA A 290 -21.38 -12.57 -14.91
C ALA A 290 -20.24 -12.00 -14.06
N VAL A 291 -19.14 -12.74 -13.96
CA VAL A 291 -17.96 -12.28 -13.21
C VAL A 291 -17.24 -11.17 -13.98
N ILE A 292 -17.17 -9.98 -13.41
CA ILE A 292 -16.50 -8.82 -14.00
C ILE A 292 -15.01 -8.85 -13.67
N CYS A 293 -14.69 -9.10 -12.41
CA CYS A 293 -13.35 -9.10 -11.86
C CYS A 293 -13.29 -10.04 -10.66
N ALA A 294 -12.14 -10.69 -10.45
CA ALA A 294 -11.85 -11.41 -9.22
C ALA A 294 -10.44 -11.03 -8.76
N ARG A 295 -10.20 -11.00 -7.44
CA ARG A 295 -8.91 -10.72 -6.81
C ARG A 295 -8.74 -11.58 -5.57
N ASN A 296 -7.54 -12.11 -5.36
CA ASN A 296 -7.25 -12.88 -4.15
C ASN A 296 -7.40 -12.02 -2.89
N LEU A 297 -8.11 -12.54 -1.87
CA LEU A 297 -8.28 -11.89 -0.56
C LEU A 297 -6.94 -11.61 0.12
N ASN A 298 -5.96 -12.49 -0.06
CA ASN A 298 -4.60 -12.33 0.47
C ASN A 298 -3.85 -11.11 -0.12
N THR A 299 -4.35 -10.51 -1.20
CA THR A 299 -3.75 -9.29 -1.78
C THR A 299 -4.26 -8.00 -1.16
N LEU A 300 -5.28 -8.04 -0.29
CA LEU A 300 -5.69 -6.86 0.46
C LEU A 300 -4.63 -6.47 1.50
N SER A 301 -4.25 -5.20 1.53
CA SER A 301 -3.34 -4.67 2.56
C SER A 301 -4.10 -4.10 3.74
N TYR A 302 -5.06 -3.22 3.47
CA TYR A 302 -5.92 -2.61 4.50
C TYR A 302 -7.18 -2.03 3.85
N ILE A 303 -8.17 -1.73 4.69
CA ILE A 303 -9.44 -1.16 4.27
C ILE A 303 -9.58 0.22 4.91
N ILE A 304 -9.95 1.22 4.11
CA ILE A 304 -10.28 2.55 4.62
C ILE A 304 -11.78 2.63 4.83
N ARG A 305 -12.22 2.91 6.06
CA ARG A 305 -13.60 3.21 6.40
C ARG A 305 -13.78 4.73 6.40
N ASP A 306 -14.64 5.25 5.53
CA ASP A 306 -14.92 6.70 5.53
C ASP A 306 -15.69 7.08 6.80
N LEU A 307 -15.23 8.15 7.45
CA LEU A 307 -15.81 8.61 8.71
C LEU A 307 -16.94 9.64 8.50
N LYS A 308 -17.05 10.23 7.30
CA LYS A 308 -18.08 11.22 6.95
C LYS A 308 -19.25 10.56 6.23
N ASP A 309 -18.96 9.64 5.32
CA ASP A 309 -19.96 8.86 4.60
C ASP A 309 -20.06 7.45 5.19
N PRO A 310 -21.17 7.11 5.87
CA PRO A 310 -21.34 5.82 6.54
C PRO A 310 -21.46 4.63 5.57
N GLN A 311 -21.57 4.88 4.26
CA GLN A 311 -21.65 3.82 3.25
C GLN A 311 -20.32 3.58 2.56
N LYS A 312 -19.43 4.58 2.55
CA LYS A 312 -18.23 4.57 1.73
C LYS A 312 -17.05 3.86 2.40
N PHE A 313 -16.30 3.11 1.59
CA PHE A 313 -15.08 2.43 1.99
C PHE A 313 -14.14 2.18 0.80
N HIS A 314 -12.85 2.03 1.08
CA HIS A 314 -11.83 1.81 0.06
C HIS A 314 -11.06 0.53 0.35
N LEU A 315 -10.84 -0.30 -0.68
CA LEU A 315 -9.98 -1.48 -0.61
C LEU A 315 -8.61 -1.15 -1.19
N ILE A 316 -7.57 -1.26 -0.38
CA ILE A 316 -6.18 -1.03 -0.78
C ILE A 316 -5.48 -2.37 -0.93
N TYR A 317 -4.92 -2.62 -2.11
CA TYR A 317 -4.22 -3.86 -2.44
C TYR A 317 -2.69 -3.71 -2.30
N SER A 318 -1.99 -4.83 -2.16
CA SER A 318 -0.54 -4.91 -1.94
C SER A 318 0.31 -4.32 -3.06
N ASN A 319 -0.24 -4.23 -4.27
CA ASN A 319 0.35 -3.56 -5.42
C ASN A 319 0.03 -2.06 -5.49
N GLY A 320 -0.59 -1.49 -4.46
CA GLY A 320 -0.97 -0.07 -4.39
C GLY A 320 -2.24 0.30 -5.16
N ASP A 321 -2.89 -0.67 -5.80
CA ASP A 321 -4.14 -0.48 -6.53
C ASP A 321 -5.27 -0.22 -5.51
N GLU A 322 -6.15 0.73 -5.80
CA GLU A 322 -7.22 1.17 -4.88
C GLU A 322 -8.60 1.01 -5.54
N ARG A 323 -9.61 0.60 -4.76
CA ARG A 323 -11.00 0.44 -5.20
C ARG A 323 -11.96 1.08 -4.23
N LEU A 324 -12.83 1.96 -4.73
CA LEU A 324 -13.78 2.73 -3.94
C LEU A 324 -15.17 2.16 -4.14
N TYR A 325 -15.85 1.93 -3.02
CA TYR A 325 -17.21 1.39 -2.99
C TYR A 325 -18.06 2.16 -1.99
N SER A 326 -19.37 2.13 -2.20
CA SER A 326 -20.36 2.43 -1.17
C SER A 326 -21.36 1.29 -1.04
N SER A 327 -21.82 1.03 0.18
CA SER A 327 -22.84 0.02 0.49
C SER A 327 -23.65 0.42 1.72
N ASN A 328 -24.95 0.12 1.71
CA ASN A 328 -25.80 0.27 2.90
C ASN A 328 -25.38 -0.69 4.02
N ASP A 329 -24.80 -1.84 3.66
CA ASP A 329 -24.36 -2.88 4.58
C ASP A 329 -22.85 -2.81 4.85
N ARG A 330 -22.24 -1.62 4.70
CA ARG A 330 -20.78 -1.42 4.75
C ARG A 330 -20.12 -2.21 5.87
N ASP A 331 -20.55 -2.04 7.11
CA ASP A 331 -19.83 -2.62 8.25
C ASP A 331 -19.97 -4.15 8.32
N SER A 332 -21.07 -4.73 7.84
CA SER A 332 -21.21 -6.19 7.68
C SER A 332 -20.30 -6.71 6.56
N LEU A 333 -20.20 -5.96 5.45
CA LEU A 333 -19.29 -6.26 4.35
C LEU A 333 -17.82 -6.20 4.80
N LEU A 334 -17.44 -5.15 5.55
CA LEU A 334 -16.08 -5.02 6.09
C LEU A 334 -15.73 -6.19 7.02
N ALA A 335 -16.65 -6.60 7.89
CA ALA A 335 -16.45 -7.76 8.75
C ALA A 335 -16.22 -9.05 7.93
N ALA A 336 -17.02 -9.28 6.90
CA ALA A 336 -16.87 -10.44 6.01
C ALA A 336 -15.54 -10.42 5.22
N LEU A 337 -15.07 -9.24 4.79
CA LEU A 337 -13.76 -9.11 4.12
C LEU A 337 -12.60 -9.41 5.07
N ILE A 338 -12.66 -8.93 6.31
CA ILE A 338 -11.62 -9.21 7.32
C ILE A 338 -11.57 -10.69 7.62
N ASP A 339 -12.72 -11.32 7.85
CA ASP A 339 -12.81 -12.75 8.14
C ASP A 339 -12.33 -13.61 6.98
N GLY A 340 -12.79 -13.33 5.76
CA GLY A 340 -12.32 -14.00 4.55
C GLY A 340 -10.81 -13.84 4.33
N ALA A 341 -10.27 -12.64 4.53
CA ALA A 341 -8.83 -12.41 4.40
C ALA A 341 -8.01 -13.15 5.47
N ARG A 342 -8.44 -13.14 6.73
CA ARG A 342 -7.78 -13.88 7.83
C ARG A 342 -7.83 -15.39 7.59
N SER A 343 -8.95 -15.92 7.11
CA SER A 343 -9.11 -17.32 6.73
C SER A 343 -8.14 -17.74 5.60
N CYS A 344 -7.78 -16.81 4.72
CA CYS A 344 -6.75 -17.01 3.69
C CYS A 344 -5.30 -16.88 4.20
N GLY A 345 -5.08 -16.73 5.51
CA GLY A 345 -3.76 -16.50 6.10
C GLY A 345 -3.28 -15.04 6.07
N ASN A 346 -4.11 -14.08 5.63
CA ASN A 346 -3.78 -12.67 5.68
C ASN A 346 -4.14 -12.06 7.04
N TYR A 347 -3.27 -12.25 8.02
CA TYR A 347 -3.46 -11.69 9.37
C TYR A 347 -3.05 -10.21 9.49
N GLN A 348 -2.58 -9.59 8.40
CA GLN A 348 -2.18 -8.17 8.38
C GLN A 348 -3.33 -7.24 7.99
N ILE A 349 -4.45 -7.80 7.49
CA ILE A 349 -5.64 -7.04 7.14
C ILE A 349 -6.19 -6.29 8.37
N HIS A 350 -6.49 -5.01 8.18
CA HIS A 350 -7.05 -4.15 9.20
C HIS A 350 -7.89 -3.03 8.57
N VAL A 351 -8.78 -2.47 9.37
CA VAL A 351 -9.60 -1.30 9.00
C VAL A 351 -9.01 -0.07 9.66
N ILE A 352 -8.92 1.03 8.90
CA ILE A 352 -8.46 2.32 9.39
C ILE A 352 -9.37 3.44 8.87
N SER A 353 -9.34 4.56 9.55
CA SER A 353 -9.88 5.82 9.05
C SER A 353 -8.98 6.39 7.94
N PRO A 354 -9.43 7.38 7.14
CA PRO A 354 -8.62 7.96 6.08
C PRO A 354 -7.31 8.56 6.62
N GLN A 355 -6.19 7.88 6.37
CA GLN A 355 -4.85 8.32 6.77
C GLN A 355 -3.92 8.40 5.57
N LYS A 356 -2.94 9.32 5.61
CA LYS A 356 -1.94 9.51 4.56
C LYS A 356 -0.81 8.46 4.59
N TYR A 357 -1.12 7.18 4.82
CA TYR A 357 -0.10 6.13 4.93
C TYR A 357 0.74 6.00 3.67
N LYS A 358 0.11 6.11 2.49
CA LYS A 358 0.79 6.04 1.20
C LYS A 358 1.94 7.05 1.08
N THR A 359 1.79 8.25 1.65
CA THR A 359 2.81 9.31 1.55
C THR A 359 3.96 9.11 2.53
N MET A 360 3.79 8.28 3.57
CA MET A 360 4.78 8.03 4.62
C MET A 360 5.47 6.67 4.50
N ARG A 361 4.94 5.79 3.65
CA ARG A 361 5.51 4.47 3.41
C ARG A 361 6.85 4.60 2.69
N LEU A 362 7.81 3.74 3.03
CA LEU A 362 9.19 3.74 2.54
C LEU A 362 9.50 2.56 1.61
N VAL A 363 8.60 1.58 1.53
CA VAL A 363 8.64 0.41 0.66
C VAL A 363 7.23 0.12 0.13
N PRO A 364 7.01 -0.60 -0.98
CA PRO A 364 5.64 -0.86 -1.45
C PRO A 364 4.80 -1.69 -0.45
N PHE A 365 3.47 -1.71 -0.61
CA PHE A 365 2.55 -2.30 0.39
C PHE A 365 2.75 -3.80 0.68
N GLY A 366 3.22 -4.57 -0.31
CA GLY A 366 3.55 -5.99 -0.15
C GLY A 366 4.91 -6.30 0.48
N PHE A 367 5.66 -5.31 0.96
CA PHE A 367 7.03 -5.48 1.45
C PHE A 367 7.23 -4.89 2.85
N CYS A 368 8.18 -5.47 3.58
CA CYS A 368 8.67 -4.98 4.86
C CYS A 368 9.96 -4.17 4.69
N LEU A 369 10.23 -3.29 5.65
CA LEU A 369 11.54 -2.65 5.78
C LEU A 369 12.61 -3.67 6.16
N ASP A 370 13.88 -3.30 6.03
CA ASP A 370 14.98 -4.04 6.66
C ASP A 370 15.03 -3.75 8.18
N GLU A 371 15.82 -4.53 8.91
CA GLU A 371 15.93 -4.43 10.37
C GLU A 371 16.43 -3.04 10.83
N GLU A 372 17.41 -2.47 10.13
CA GLU A 372 17.99 -1.17 10.48
C GLU A 372 16.95 -0.05 10.34
N ALA A 373 16.21 -0.02 9.23
CA ALA A 373 15.18 0.98 9.00
C ALA A 373 13.98 0.81 9.94
N GLU A 374 13.59 -0.44 10.25
CA GLU A 374 12.55 -0.72 11.25
C GLU A 374 12.97 -0.23 12.65
N GLN A 375 14.21 -0.52 13.07
CA GLN A 375 14.75 -0.03 14.34
C GLN A 375 14.82 1.50 14.38
N HIS A 376 15.13 2.13 13.25
CA HIS A 376 15.18 3.58 13.14
C HIS A 376 13.80 4.23 13.31
N LEU A 377 12.72 3.59 12.84
CA LEU A 377 11.36 4.07 13.09
C LEU A 377 11.00 4.06 14.59
N LEU A 378 11.45 3.06 15.35
CA LEU A 378 11.28 3.04 16.81
C LEU A 378 12.03 4.22 17.46
N LYS A 379 13.27 4.48 17.02
CA LYS A 379 14.05 5.61 17.54
C LYS A 379 13.37 6.95 17.29
N LEU A 380 12.72 7.14 16.13
CA LEU A 380 11.98 8.36 15.81
C LEU A 380 10.79 8.62 16.74
N ILE A 381 10.13 7.58 17.29
CA ILE A 381 9.06 7.75 18.29
C ILE A 381 9.61 8.36 19.58
N LEU A 382 10.83 7.99 19.96
CA LEU A 382 11.51 8.45 21.17
C LEU A 382 12.21 9.80 20.97
N GLN A 383 12.84 9.99 19.81
CA GLN A 383 13.65 11.15 19.43
C GLN A 383 12.98 11.88 18.27
N ILE A 384 12.00 12.71 18.61
CA ILE A 384 11.18 13.42 17.62
C ILE A 384 12.06 14.48 16.93
N PRO A 385 12.12 14.50 15.58
CA PRO A 385 12.84 15.54 14.89
C PRO A 385 12.27 16.96 15.13
N PRO A 386 13.10 18.01 15.09
CA PRO A 386 12.64 19.38 15.30
C PRO A 386 11.49 19.78 14.37
N GLY A 387 10.44 20.38 14.92
CA GLY A 387 9.27 20.85 14.16
C GLY A 387 8.22 19.78 13.88
N LEU A 388 8.44 18.52 14.28
CA LEU A 388 7.46 17.43 14.18
C LEU A 388 6.89 17.06 15.55
N LYS A 389 5.77 16.32 15.55
CA LYS A 389 5.15 15.77 16.76
C LYS A 389 5.30 14.25 16.80
N ARG A 390 5.14 13.65 17.98
CA ARG A 390 5.20 12.19 18.16
C ARG A 390 4.15 11.47 17.31
N ILE A 391 2.96 12.05 17.19
CA ILE A 391 1.91 11.52 16.32
C ILE A 391 2.35 11.38 14.85
N ASP A 392 3.20 12.26 14.34
CA ASP A 392 3.74 12.14 12.99
C ASP A 392 4.64 10.89 12.89
N MET A 393 5.39 10.61 13.94
CA MET A 393 6.28 9.45 14.04
C MET A 393 5.47 8.16 14.22
N ILE A 394 4.39 8.19 15.00
CA ILE A 394 3.42 7.09 15.16
C ILE A 394 2.78 6.74 13.81
N ARG A 395 2.30 7.74 13.06
CA ARG A 395 1.71 7.52 11.71
C ARG A 395 2.74 6.95 10.74
N ARG A 396 3.97 7.45 10.77
CA ARG A 396 5.07 6.94 9.94
C ARG A 396 5.45 5.50 10.32
N PHE A 397 5.46 5.17 11.60
CA PHE A 397 5.66 3.82 12.10
C PHE A 397 4.54 2.89 11.58
N ASN A 398 3.27 3.25 11.78
CA ASN A 398 2.13 2.45 11.33
C ASN A 398 2.08 2.23 9.82
N ALA A 399 2.51 3.22 9.02
CA ALA A 399 2.55 3.12 7.57
C ALA A 399 3.57 2.09 7.07
N ASN A 400 4.62 1.80 7.86
CA ASN A 400 5.77 1.00 7.44
C ASN A 400 5.88 -0.35 8.16
N VAL A 401 5.41 -0.44 9.40
CA VAL A 401 5.43 -1.69 10.18
C VAL A 401 4.16 -2.49 9.89
N PRO A 402 4.26 -3.78 9.55
CA PRO A 402 3.10 -4.65 9.36
C PRO A 402 2.14 -4.63 10.54
N TYR A 403 0.84 -4.83 10.28
CA TYR A 403 -0.17 -4.80 11.35
C TYR A 403 0.08 -5.89 12.41
N ASN A 404 0.59 -7.05 12.00
CA ASN A 404 0.96 -8.16 12.88
C ASN A 404 2.29 -7.95 13.65
N GLY A 405 2.90 -6.75 13.59
CA GLY A 405 4.04 -6.37 14.43
C GLY A 405 5.36 -6.19 13.67
N LEU A 406 6.43 -6.01 14.46
CA LEU A 406 7.81 -5.81 13.99
C LEU A 406 8.36 -7.09 13.34
N SER A 407 8.89 -6.97 12.13
CA SER A 407 9.34 -8.09 11.27
C SER A 407 10.60 -8.77 11.81
N TYR A 408 11.48 -8.02 12.49
CA TYR A 408 12.76 -8.52 13.02
C TYR A 408 12.77 -8.53 14.54
N SER A 409 11.66 -8.92 15.17
CA SER A 409 11.55 -9.04 16.64
C SER A 409 11.87 -10.45 17.16
N ALA A 410 12.64 -11.22 16.38
CA ALA A 410 12.98 -12.61 16.70
C ALA A 410 13.66 -12.70 18.07
N PRO A 411 13.35 -13.75 18.87
CA PRO A 411 13.83 -13.85 20.24
C PRO A 411 15.33 -14.11 20.28
N SER A 412 16.13 -13.14 20.74
CA SER A 412 17.41 -13.44 21.37
C SER A 412 17.19 -13.97 22.79
N GLU A 413 18.07 -14.84 23.28
CA GLU A 413 17.98 -15.34 24.64
C GLU A 413 18.10 -14.20 25.67
N GLY A 414 17.10 -14.10 26.55
CA GLY A 414 17.04 -13.12 27.65
C GLY A 414 16.14 -11.90 27.38
N PHE A 415 15.17 -11.67 28.27
CA PHE A 415 14.20 -10.56 28.20
C PHE A 415 14.84 -9.15 28.32
N PHE A 416 15.99 -9.05 29.00
CA PHE A 416 16.69 -7.77 29.26
C PHE A 416 18.09 -7.64 28.62
N SER A 417 18.57 -8.66 27.92
CA SER A 417 19.84 -8.62 27.19
C SER A 417 19.69 -7.92 25.84
N ASP A 418 18.49 -7.94 25.26
CA ASP A 418 18.22 -7.36 23.95
C ASP A 418 18.01 -5.84 23.99
N SER A 419 18.89 -5.11 23.31
CA SER A 419 18.77 -3.65 23.12
C SER A 419 17.51 -3.25 22.35
N LYS A 420 17.02 -4.11 21.44
CA LYS A 420 15.80 -3.86 20.67
C LYS A 420 14.56 -4.04 21.54
N GLY A 421 14.50 -5.11 22.33
CA GLY A 421 13.46 -5.31 23.35
C GLY A 421 13.28 -4.11 24.28
N LYS A 422 14.38 -3.56 24.82
CA LYS A 422 14.33 -2.33 25.64
C LYS A 422 13.77 -1.13 24.88
N THR A 423 14.17 -0.96 23.61
CA THR A 423 13.66 0.14 22.77
C THR A 423 12.15 0.01 22.53
N ILE A 424 11.65 -1.22 22.31
CA ILE A 424 10.21 -1.49 22.16
C ILE A 424 9.45 -1.10 23.44
N ILE A 425 9.97 -1.47 24.62
CA ILE A 425 9.36 -1.13 25.91
C ILE A 425 9.33 0.39 26.11
N SER A 426 10.43 1.11 25.83
CA SER A 426 10.44 2.57 25.91
C SER A 426 9.45 3.22 24.94
N CYS A 427 9.29 2.66 23.73
CA CYS A 427 8.27 3.13 22.78
C CYS A 427 6.86 2.88 23.32
N LEU A 428 6.59 1.72 23.92
CA LEU A 428 5.30 1.44 24.55
C LEU A 428 4.97 2.49 25.62
N GLU A 429 5.90 2.77 26.52
CA GLU A 429 5.68 3.78 27.57
C GLU A 429 5.40 5.16 26.98
N ALA A 430 6.19 5.59 25.99
CA ALA A 430 6.01 6.89 25.34
C ALA A 430 4.68 6.98 24.57
N VAL A 431 4.27 5.91 23.87
CA VAL A 431 3.04 5.89 23.08
C VAL A 431 1.79 5.78 23.96
N ILE A 432 1.82 5.00 25.05
CA ILE A 432 0.69 4.91 26.00
C ILE A 432 0.41 6.25 26.66
N LEU A 433 1.46 7.01 26.97
CA LEU A 433 1.36 8.32 27.62
C LEU A 433 1.03 9.48 26.66
N GLU A 434 1.00 9.23 25.35
CA GLU A 434 0.64 10.26 24.39
C GLU A 434 -0.82 10.69 24.61
N GLN A 435 -1.03 12.00 24.74
CA GLN A 435 -2.33 12.61 24.94
C GLN A 435 -2.55 13.70 23.90
N TYR A 436 -3.79 13.84 23.45
CA TYR A 436 -4.18 14.81 22.43
C TYR A 436 -5.12 15.84 23.06
N GLU A 437 -4.66 17.09 23.15
CA GLU A 437 -5.45 18.19 23.69
C GLU A 437 -6.53 18.64 22.69
N VAL A 438 -7.66 19.10 23.23
CA VAL A 438 -8.81 19.63 22.46
C VAL A 438 -8.55 21.06 21.92
N SER A 439 -7.32 21.56 22.00
CA SER A 439 -7.02 22.95 21.63
C SER A 439 -6.89 23.12 20.11
N LYS A 440 -7.92 23.70 19.49
CA LYS A 440 -8.02 24.15 18.07
C LYS A 440 -8.04 23.05 16.98
N ILE A 441 -8.08 21.77 17.33
CA ILE A 441 -8.14 20.65 16.39
C ILE A 441 -9.61 20.20 16.22
N ASP A 442 -10.01 19.90 14.98
CA ASP A 442 -11.30 19.25 14.68
C ASP A 442 -11.43 17.95 15.51
N GLN A 443 -12.55 17.75 16.22
CA GLN A 443 -12.79 16.56 17.04
C GLN A 443 -12.49 15.26 16.27
N HIS A 444 -12.74 15.28 14.96
CA HIS A 444 -12.45 14.18 14.04
C HIS A 444 -10.96 13.83 13.95
N GLU A 445 -10.09 14.83 13.88
CA GLU A 445 -8.65 14.63 13.79
C GLU A 445 -8.12 14.03 15.09
N ILE A 446 -8.65 14.42 16.25
CA ILE A 446 -8.29 13.80 17.55
C ILE A 446 -8.61 12.31 17.53
N SER A 447 -9.80 11.92 17.05
CA SER A 447 -10.18 10.51 16.94
C SER A 447 -9.23 9.71 16.04
N ILE A 448 -8.82 10.28 14.90
CA ILE A 448 -7.84 9.67 14.00
C ILE A 448 -6.46 9.54 14.65
N GLN A 449 -6.07 10.50 15.49
CA GLN A 449 -4.80 10.44 16.24
C GLN A 449 -4.83 9.31 17.29
N ILE A 450 -5.96 9.16 18.01
CA ILE A 450 -6.18 8.06 18.95
C ILE A 450 -6.18 6.70 18.22
N GLU A 451 -6.86 6.60 17.07
CA GLU A 451 -6.83 5.38 16.24
C GLU A 451 -5.39 5.02 15.84
N ALA A 452 -4.58 6.00 15.42
CA ALA A 452 -3.18 5.79 15.08
C ALA A 452 -2.34 5.38 16.31
N GLN A 453 -2.57 5.97 17.48
CA GLN A 453 -1.93 5.59 18.74
C GLN A 453 -2.22 4.11 19.07
N LEU A 454 -3.49 3.70 19.04
CA LEU A 454 -3.91 2.31 19.30
C LEU A 454 -3.34 1.33 18.27
N ALA A 455 -3.31 1.71 17.00
CA ALA A 455 -2.71 0.90 15.94
C ALA A 455 -1.18 0.75 16.09
N CYS A 456 -0.50 1.72 16.70
CA CYS A 456 0.92 1.61 17.04
C CYS A 456 1.13 0.69 18.25
N LEU A 457 0.30 0.83 19.29
CA LEU A 457 0.31 -0.07 20.45
C LEU A 457 0.06 -1.53 20.04
N HIS A 458 -0.91 -1.78 19.15
CA HIS A 458 -1.16 -3.12 18.59
C HIS A 458 0.12 -3.75 18.02
N ARG A 459 0.87 -2.99 17.20
CA ARG A 459 2.12 -3.46 16.57
C ARG A 459 3.25 -3.65 17.58
N LEU A 460 3.35 -2.80 18.59
CA LEU A 460 4.37 -2.92 19.64
C LEU A 460 4.08 -4.11 20.57
N PHE A 461 2.82 -4.33 20.95
CA PHE A 461 2.39 -5.49 21.74
C PHE A 461 2.45 -6.81 20.96
N ALA A 462 2.37 -6.78 19.62
CA ALA A 462 2.56 -7.97 18.81
C ALA A 462 3.98 -8.55 18.91
N ALA A 463 5.00 -7.72 19.16
CA ALA A 463 6.37 -8.17 19.38
C ALA A 463 6.53 -8.86 20.75
N LYS A 464 7.43 -9.84 20.84
CA LYS A 464 7.65 -10.64 22.06
C LYS A 464 7.89 -9.78 23.31
N ALA A 465 8.82 -8.82 23.21
CA ALA A 465 9.15 -7.93 24.32
C ALA A 465 7.95 -7.10 24.77
N GLY A 466 7.16 -6.57 23.82
CA GLY A 466 5.97 -5.79 24.13
C GLY A 466 4.86 -6.64 24.76
N PHE A 467 4.60 -7.82 24.19
CA PHE A 467 3.61 -8.76 24.72
C PHE A 467 3.91 -9.16 26.17
N GLN A 468 5.18 -9.45 26.48
CA GLN A 468 5.63 -9.76 27.84
C GLN A 468 5.51 -8.56 28.77
N ALA A 469 5.88 -7.36 28.29
CA ALA A 469 5.91 -6.15 29.10
C ALA A 469 4.56 -5.76 29.70
N PHE A 470 3.44 -6.17 29.10
CA PHE A 470 2.10 -5.87 29.63
C PHE A 470 1.90 -6.35 31.08
N THR A 471 2.44 -7.51 31.46
CA THR A 471 2.32 -8.06 32.81
C THR A 471 3.62 -8.03 33.61
N THR A 472 4.78 -7.88 32.96
CA THR A 472 6.09 -7.93 33.63
C THR A 472 6.72 -6.57 33.89
N VAL A 473 6.32 -5.51 33.17
CA VAL A 473 6.86 -4.16 33.36
C VAL A 473 5.87 -3.33 34.16
N GLU A 474 6.35 -2.76 35.25
CA GLU A 474 5.56 -1.96 36.20
C GLU A 474 4.89 -0.76 35.50
N GLY A 475 3.62 -0.51 35.83
CA GLY A 475 2.87 0.65 35.37
C GLY A 475 2.33 0.56 33.94
N ILE A 476 2.80 -0.35 33.07
CA ILE A 476 2.29 -0.47 31.69
C ILE A 476 0.80 -0.83 31.71
N ARG A 477 0.42 -1.82 32.53
CA ARG A 477 -0.96 -2.29 32.63
C ARG A 477 -1.92 -1.19 33.09
N GLU A 478 -1.56 -0.47 34.15
CA GLU A 478 -2.38 0.58 34.77
C GLU A 478 -2.57 1.76 33.81
N ARG A 479 -1.47 2.18 33.14
CA ARG A 479 -1.49 3.26 32.16
C ARG A 479 -2.32 2.88 30.93
N LEU A 480 -2.16 1.65 30.42
CA LEU A 480 -2.99 1.15 29.32
C LEU A 480 -4.47 1.08 29.71
N GLY A 481 -4.79 0.61 30.91
CA GLY A 481 -6.17 0.58 31.42
C GLY A 481 -6.80 1.98 31.47
N THR A 482 -6.05 2.98 31.91
CA THR A 482 -6.49 4.38 31.92
C THR A 482 -6.78 4.90 30.51
N LEU A 483 -5.88 4.61 29.55
CA LEU A 483 -6.08 4.95 28.13
C LEU A 483 -7.32 4.27 27.56
N VAL A 484 -7.49 2.96 27.77
CA VAL A 484 -8.65 2.21 27.26
C VAL A 484 -9.96 2.79 27.79
N VAL A 485 -10.03 3.10 29.09
CA VAL A 485 -11.24 3.70 29.68
C VAL A 485 -11.52 5.09 29.10
N SER A 486 -10.50 5.93 28.88
CA SER A 486 -10.69 7.27 28.31
C SER A 486 -11.14 7.21 26.84
N VAL A 487 -10.57 6.27 26.07
CA VAL A 487 -10.86 6.01 24.66
C VAL A 487 -12.29 5.52 24.48
N LEU A 488 -12.71 4.47 25.20
CA LEU A 488 -14.05 3.89 25.04
C LEU A 488 -15.17 4.83 25.52
N LYS A 489 -14.87 5.78 26.41
CA LYS A 489 -15.83 6.83 26.81
C LYS A 489 -16.24 7.76 25.67
N ARG A 490 -15.45 7.82 24.59
CA ARG A 490 -15.75 8.65 23.41
C ARG A 490 -16.92 8.11 22.58
N LYS A 491 -17.20 6.80 22.64
CA LYS A 491 -18.29 6.12 21.91
C LYS A 491 -18.21 6.32 20.40
N GLU A 492 -16.99 6.25 19.86
CA GLU A 492 -16.69 6.41 18.44
C GLU A 492 -16.31 5.06 17.83
N GLU A 493 -17.13 4.54 16.92
CA GLU A 493 -17.04 3.14 16.46
C GLU A 493 -15.67 2.72 15.90
N HIS A 494 -15.00 3.59 15.16
CA HIS A 494 -13.68 3.31 14.59
C HIS A 494 -12.59 3.23 15.68
N VAL A 495 -12.71 4.07 16.70
CA VAL A 495 -11.81 4.10 17.87
C VAL A 495 -12.07 2.87 18.75
N ASP A 496 -13.34 2.54 18.98
CA ASP A 496 -13.75 1.35 19.73
C ASP A 496 -13.20 0.08 19.05
N TYR A 497 -13.33 -0.03 17.72
CA TYR A 497 -12.77 -1.12 16.93
C TYR A 497 -11.24 -1.22 17.08
N ALA A 498 -10.51 -0.10 16.92
CA ALA A 498 -9.06 -0.09 17.07
C ALA A 498 -8.61 -0.46 18.49
N CYS A 499 -9.38 -0.06 19.51
CA CYS A 499 -9.14 -0.42 20.90
C CYS A 499 -9.29 -1.92 21.12
N VAL A 500 -10.38 -2.51 20.62
CA VAL A 500 -10.64 -3.95 20.74
C VAL A 500 -9.58 -4.77 20.01
N GLU A 501 -9.19 -4.38 18.78
CA GLU A 501 -8.12 -5.07 18.05
C GLU A 501 -6.78 -5.03 18.81
N MET A 502 -6.42 -3.89 19.39
CA MET A 502 -5.21 -3.76 20.23
C MET A 502 -5.28 -4.65 21.49
N LEU A 503 -6.44 -4.74 22.13
CA LEU A 503 -6.62 -5.67 23.26
C LEU A 503 -6.52 -7.13 22.82
N CYS A 504 -7.05 -7.48 21.65
CA CYS A 504 -6.93 -8.82 21.09
C CYS A 504 -5.46 -9.24 20.88
N THR A 505 -4.55 -8.31 20.54
CA THR A 505 -3.11 -8.63 20.46
C THR A 505 -2.47 -9.01 21.78
N LEU A 506 -3.05 -8.64 22.92
CA LEU A 506 -2.61 -9.08 24.24
C LEU A 506 -3.26 -10.40 24.67
N LEU A 507 -4.40 -10.76 24.09
CA LEU A 507 -5.09 -12.03 24.34
C LEU A 507 -4.52 -13.17 23.48
N GLN A 508 -4.07 -12.88 22.26
CA GLN A 508 -3.49 -13.87 21.36
C GLN A 508 -2.12 -13.40 20.85
N PRO A 509 -1.03 -14.11 21.18
CA PRO A 509 0.30 -13.74 20.72
C PRO A 509 0.39 -13.80 19.19
N ARG A 510 1.05 -12.79 18.59
CA ARG A 510 1.24 -12.66 17.14
C ARG A 510 2.66 -12.99 16.66
N HIS A 511 3.55 -13.38 17.58
CA HIS A 511 4.93 -13.76 17.30
C HIS A 511 5.13 -15.26 17.49
N ALA A 512 6.14 -15.81 16.81
CA ALA A 512 6.55 -17.20 16.99
C ALA A 512 7.20 -17.44 18.37
N ASN A 513 7.15 -18.68 18.84
CA ASN A 513 7.82 -19.12 20.08
C ASN A 513 7.44 -18.31 21.32
N TYR A 514 6.15 -17.99 21.46
CA TYR A 514 5.62 -17.33 22.64
C TYR A 514 5.61 -18.28 23.85
N GLU A 515 5.64 -17.71 25.05
CA GLU A 515 5.53 -18.46 26.30
C GLU A 515 4.05 -18.56 26.73
N LEU A 516 3.49 -19.76 26.78
CA LEU A 516 2.10 -19.99 27.17
C LEU A 516 1.76 -19.36 28.53
N ARG A 517 2.70 -19.38 29.47
CA ARG A 517 2.56 -18.75 30.78
C ARG A 517 2.27 -17.24 30.66
N ILE A 518 2.96 -16.55 29.75
CA ILE A 518 2.77 -15.11 29.55
C ILE A 518 1.41 -14.84 28.91
N GLU A 519 1.00 -15.66 27.94
CA GLU A 519 -0.35 -15.55 27.36
C GLU A 519 -1.44 -15.71 28.44
N GLN A 520 -1.31 -16.72 29.31
CA GLN A 520 -2.25 -16.94 30.41
C GLN A 520 -2.27 -15.75 31.38
N LEU A 521 -1.11 -15.21 31.76
CA LEU A 521 -1.02 -14.02 32.61
C LEU A 521 -1.68 -12.81 31.97
N ASN A 522 -1.45 -12.56 30.67
CA ASN A 522 -2.06 -11.45 29.95
C ASN A 522 -3.58 -11.60 29.88
N LYS A 523 -4.09 -12.80 29.56
CA LYS A 523 -5.53 -13.12 29.57
C LYS A 523 -6.14 -12.89 30.95
N GLN A 524 -5.52 -13.41 32.00
CA GLN A 524 -5.97 -13.22 33.38
C GLN A 524 -5.97 -11.74 33.76
N ALA A 525 -4.93 -11.00 33.40
CA ALA A 525 -4.81 -9.58 33.71
C ALA A 525 -5.86 -8.72 33.00
N LEU A 526 -6.21 -9.03 31.74
CA LEU A 526 -7.23 -8.31 30.97
C LEU A 526 -8.66 -8.69 31.39
N LEU A 527 -8.92 -9.97 31.61
CA LEU A 527 -10.27 -10.49 31.81
C LEU A 527 -10.66 -10.63 33.29
N SER A 528 -9.77 -10.31 34.24
CA SER A 528 -10.09 -10.39 35.68
C SER A 528 -11.02 -9.28 36.17
N ASN A 529 -11.12 -8.14 35.47
CA ASN A 529 -11.95 -7.03 35.90
C ASN A 529 -13.39 -7.19 35.37
N LYS A 530 -14.31 -7.57 36.27
CA LYS A 530 -15.73 -7.78 35.95
C LYS A 530 -16.39 -6.54 35.34
N LEU A 531 -16.16 -5.35 35.89
CA LEU A 531 -16.75 -4.11 35.37
C LEU A 531 -16.27 -3.80 33.95
N PHE A 532 -14.98 -4.06 33.70
CA PHE A 532 -14.42 -3.89 32.36
C PHE A 532 -15.03 -4.88 31.35
N LEU A 533 -15.19 -6.15 31.74
CA LEU A 533 -15.87 -7.15 30.91
C LEU A 533 -17.32 -6.77 30.61
N GLU A 534 -18.07 -6.33 31.63
CA GLU A 534 -19.45 -5.84 31.46
C GLU A 534 -19.49 -4.66 30.48
N HIS A 535 -18.51 -3.75 30.54
CA HIS A 535 -18.42 -2.63 29.61
C HIS A 535 -18.15 -3.10 28.17
N LEU A 536 -17.23 -4.06 27.96
CA LEU A 536 -16.98 -4.65 26.64
C LEU A 536 -18.21 -5.37 26.10
N LEU A 537 -18.93 -6.13 26.94
CA LEU A 537 -20.18 -6.78 26.57
C LEU A 537 -21.25 -5.75 26.21
N GLN A 538 -21.38 -4.68 26.99
CA GLN A 538 -22.32 -3.60 26.70
C GLN A 538 -22.00 -2.92 25.36
N LEU A 539 -20.72 -2.79 25.01
CA LEU A 539 -20.29 -2.27 23.71
C LEU A 539 -20.82 -3.15 22.56
N ILE A 540 -20.71 -4.48 22.70
CA ILE A 540 -21.29 -5.44 21.74
C ILE A 540 -22.80 -5.29 21.65
N VAL A 541 -23.49 -5.28 22.80
CA VAL A 541 -24.95 -5.14 22.86
C VAL A 541 -25.41 -3.84 22.19
N ASN A 542 -24.77 -2.72 22.49
CA ASN A 542 -25.10 -1.42 21.90
C ASN A 542 -24.93 -1.41 20.37
N ASN A 543 -23.91 -2.08 19.84
CA ASN A 543 -23.71 -2.17 18.39
C ASN A 543 -24.75 -3.06 17.70
N VAL A 544 -25.22 -4.12 18.37
CA VAL A 544 -26.29 -4.98 17.85
C VAL A 544 -27.65 -4.26 17.90
N THR A 545 -27.98 -3.59 19.01
CA THR A 545 -29.28 -2.91 19.17
C THR A 545 -29.41 -1.69 18.25
N LYS A 546 -28.33 -0.93 18.02
CA LYS A 546 -28.33 0.15 17.01
C LYS A 546 -28.74 -0.33 15.62
N ARG A 547 -28.42 -1.57 15.24
CA ARG A 547 -28.78 -2.16 13.93
C ARG A 547 -30.25 -2.59 13.83
N GLN A 548 -30.95 -2.72 14.96
CA GLN A 548 -32.36 -3.14 15.00
C GLN A 548 -33.35 -1.97 14.98
N VAL A 549 -32.87 -0.73 15.13
CA VAL A 549 -33.71 0.46 14.98
C VAL A 549 -33.83 0.75 13.48
N PRO A 550 -35.02 0.65 12.87
CA PRO A 550 -35.21 1.08 11.49
C PRO A 550 -34.94 2.59 11.42
N LEU A 551 -34.17 3.02 10.42
CA LEU A 551 -34.11 4.43 10.04
C LEU A 551 -35.47 4.93 9.55
#